data_AF-A0A7K0Q0A4-F1
#
_entry.id   AF-A0A7K0Q0A4-F1
#
_cell.length_a   1.000
_cell.length_b   1.000
_cell.length_c   1.000
_cell.angle_alpha   90.00
_cell.angle_beta   90.00
_cell.angle_gamma   90.00
#
_symmetry.space_group_name_H-M   'P 1'
#
loop_
_entity.id
_entity.type
_entity.pdbx_description
1 polymer ?
#
loop_
_entity_poly.entity_id
_entity_poly.type
_entity_poly.pdbx_seq_one_letter_code
_entity_poly.pdbx_strand_id
1 'polypeptide(L)' 'MSKIKVQGKVVELDGDEMTRIIWQFIKDELILKYLDVDLEYYDLGMENRDATDDQVTID' A
#
# COMPACT_ATOMS: atom_id res chain seq x y z
N MET A 1 16.76 -15.68 -7.78
CA MET A 1 17.09 -14.35 -8.36
C MET A 1 17.11 -13.34 -7.23
N SER A 2 18.03 -12.39 -7.24
CA SER A 2 17.97 -11.24 -6.33
C SER A 2 16.82 -10.31 -6.75
N LYS A 3 16.09 -9.74 -5.79
CA LYS A 3 15.08 -8.71 -6.06
C LYS A 3 15.73 -7.47 -6.66
N ILE A 4 15.00 -6.75 -7.51
CA ILE A 4 15.44 -5.47 -8.08
C ILE A 4 15.31 -4.41 -6.98
N LYS A 5 16.41 -3.72 -6.66
CA LYS A 5 16.37 -2.59 -5.72
C LYS A 5 15.76 -1.36 -6.38
N VAL A 6 14.69 -0.86 -5.80
CA VAL A 6 14.06 0.40 -6.21
C VAL A 6 14.75 1.55 -5.47
N GLN A 7 15.04 2.63 -6.20
CA GLN A 7 15.57 3.86 -5.58
C GLN A 7 14.40 4.79 -5.23
N GLY A 8 14.43 5.34 -4.01
CA GLY A 8 13.37 6.20 -3.50
C GLY A 8 12.27 5.42 -2.78
N LYS A 9 11.30 6.18 -2.25
CA LYS A 9 10.12 5.66 -1.56
C LYS A 9 8.91 5.70 -2.47
N VAL A 10 8.01 4.74 -2.29
CA VAL A 10 6.70 4.73 -2.95
C VAL A 10 5.63 4.80 -1.86
N VAL A 11 4.70 5.74 -2.02
CA VAL A 11 3.54 5.85 -1.13
C VAL A 11 2.48 4.86 -1.59
N GLU A 12 1.98 4.04 -0.66
CA GLU A 12 0.90 3.08 -0.87
C GLU A 12 -0.34 3.54 -0.12
N LEU A 13 -1.41 3.80 -0.87
CA LEU A 13 -2.71 4.18 -0.34
C LEU A 13 -3.65 2.97 -0.48
N ASP A 14 -3.99 2.35 0.65
CA ASP A 14 -4.89 1.20 0.68
C ASP A 14 -6.37 1.63 0.60
N GLY A 15 -7.22 0.74 0.08
CA GLY A 15 -8.63 1.01 -0.17
C GLY A 15 -9.58 0.08 0.59
N ASP A 16 -10.82 0.00 0.10
CA ASP A 16 -11.90 -0.78 0.73
C ASP A 16 -12.41 -1.95 -0.15
N GLU A 17 -13.20 -2.83 0.45
CA GLU A 17 -13.98 -3.87 -0.25
C GLU A 17 -13.14 -4.82 -1.14
N MET A 18 -13.58 -5.06 -2.38
CA MET A 18 -12.93 -5.99 -3.30
C MET A 18 -11.58 -5.49 -3.82
N THR A 19 -11.38 -4.16 -3.87
CA THR A 19 -10.11 -3.60 -4.37
C THR A 19 -8.99 -3.82 -3.37
N ARG A 20 -9.26 -3.76 -2.05
CA ARG A 20 -8.29 -4.12 -1.00
C ARG A 20 -7.78 -5.56 -1.14
N ILE A 21 -8.68 -6.51 -1.40
CA ILE A 21 -8.32 -7.92 -1.59
C ILE A 21 -7.47 -8.12 -2.85
N ILE A 22 -7.87 -7.50 -3.97
CA ILE A 22 -7.12 -7.57 -5.23
C ILE A 22 -5.74 -6.90 -5.07
N TRP A 23 -5.67 -5.79 -4.35
CA TRP A 23 -4.42 -5.05 -4.12
C TRP A 23 -3.42 -5.88 -3.32
N GLN A 24 -3.88 -6.56 -2.26
CA GLN A 24 -3.03 -7.46 -1.48
C GLN A 24 -2.41 -8.56 -2.36
N PHE A 25 -3.21 -9.17 -3.25
CA PHE A 25 -2.69 -10.17 -4.19
C PHE A 25 -1.63 -9.59 -5.13
N ILE A 26 -1.89 -8.42 -5.74
CA ILE A 26 -0.94 -7.76 -6.64
C ILE A 26 0.38 -7.47 -5.90
N LYS A 27 0.29 -6.91 -4.70
CA LYS A 27 1.44 -6.56 -3.88
C LYS A 27 2.29 -7.78 -3.54
N ASP A 28 1.68 -8.84 -3.02
CA ASP A 28 2.42 -10.00 -2.53
C ASP A 28 2.95 -10.89 -3.65
N GLU A 29 2.14 -11.13 -4.67
CA GLU A 29 2.44 -12.11 -5.70
C GLU A 29 3.17 -11.50 -6.90
N LEU A 30 2.90 -10.23 -7.21
CA LEU A 30 3.38 -9.58 -8.44
C LEU A 30 4.41 -8.49 -8.20
N ILE A 31 4.50 -7.91 -6.99
CA ILE A 31 5.44 -6.82 -6.69
C ILE A 31 6.56 -7.31 -5.75
N LEU A 32 6.24 -7.66 -4.50
CA LEU A 32 7.22 -7.92 -3.44
C LEU A 32 8.06 -9.17 -3.68
N LYS A 33 7.61 -10.10 -4.54
CA LYS A 33 8.43 -11.23 -5.00
C LYS A 33 9.62 -10.81 -5.86
N TYR A 34 9.51 -9.69 -6.57
CA TYR A 34 10.47 -9.28 -7.59
C TYR A 34 11.18 -7.96 -7.26
N LEU A 35 10.55 -7.07 -6.49
CA LEU A 35 11.08 -5.75 -6.12
C LEU A 35 11.41 -5.67 -4.63
N ASP A 36 12.55 -5.06 -4.32
CA ASP A 36 12.93 -4.56 -3.00
C ASP A 36 12.66 -3.06 -3.00
N VAL A 37 11.50 -2.68 -2.46
CA VAL A 37 10.93 -1.32 -2.50
C VAL A 37 10.57 -0.87 -1.08
N ASP A 38 10.89 0.37 -0.77
CA ASP A 38 10.47 1.04 0.47
C ASP A 38 9.06 1.60 0.27
N LEU A 39 8.07 1.02 0.96
CA LEU A 39 6.66 1.39 0.87
C LEU A 39 6.24 2.17 2.10
N GLU A 40 5.80 3.40 1.88
CA GLU A 40 5.20 4.25 2.92
C GLU A 40 3.69 4.07 2.86
N TYR A 41 3.14 3.38 3.86
CA TYR A 41 1.77 2.87 3.84
C TYR A 41 0.79 3.79 4.56
N TYR A 42 -0.34 4.07 3.92
CA TYR A 42 -1.48 4.78 4.50
C TYR A 42 -2.77 3.99 4.19
N ASP A 43 -3.53 3.68 5.23
CA ASP A 43 -4.85 3.03 5.07
C ASP A 43 -5.91 4.11 4.84
N LEU A 44 -6.43 4.22 3.62
CA LEU A 44 -7.55 5.14 3.31
C LEU A 44 -8.90 4.42 3.36
N GLY A 45 -8.96 3.26 4.00
CA GLY A 45 -10.21 2.57 4.28
C GLY A 45 -11.17 3.44 5.09
N MET A 46 -12.47 3.32 4.83
CA MET A 46 -13.50 4.16 5.48
C MET A 46 -13.41 4.12 7.01
N GLU A 47 -13.16 2.96 7.60
CA GLU A 47 -13.02 2.82 9.07
C GLU A 47 -11.80 3.58 9.60
N ASN A 48 -10.68 3.56 8.88
CA ASN A 48 -9.48 4.26 9.30
C ASN A 48 -9.61 5.78 9.09
N ARG A 49 -10.28 6.22 8.02
CA ARG A 49 -10.63 7.63 7.82
C ARG A 49 -11.55 8.14 8.93
N ASP A 50 -12.57 7.38 9.30
CA ASP A 50 -13.45 7.73 10.42
C ASP A 50 -12.68 7.80 11.75
N ALA A 51 -11.81 6.82 12.03
CA ALA A 51 -11.01 6.78 13.25
C ALA A 51 -9.97 7.91 13.36
N THR A 52 -9.56 8.50 12.23
CA THR A 52 -8.54 9.57 12.18
C THR A 52 -9.13 10.95 11.92
N ASP A 53 -10.46 11.11 11.99
CA ASP A 53 -11.15 12.34 11.59
C ASP A 53 -10.68 12.84 10.19
N ASP A 54 -10.46 11.88 9.28
CA ASP A 54 -9.96 12.04 7.92
C ASP A 54 -8.52 12.59 7.80
N GLN A 55 -7.77 12.75 8.91
CA GLN A 55 -6.40 13.28 8.92
C GLN A 55 -5.44 12.41 8.08
N VAL A 56 -5.67 11.10 8.01
CA VAL A 56 -4.86 10.17 7.18
C VAL A 56 -4.90 10.49 5.68
N THR A 57 -5.87 11.27 5.21
CA THR A 57 -5.93 11.72 3.80
C THR A 57 -5.07 12.94 3.50
N ILE A 58 -4.62 13.64 4.55
CA ILE A 58 -3.86 14.90 4.48
C ILE A 58 -2.35 14.66 4.67
N ASP A 59 -2.01 13.65 5.50
CA ASP A 59 -0.64 13.24 5.84
C ASP A 59 0.06 12.45 4.71
#